data_AF-A0A832WM42-F1
#
_entry.id   AF-A0A832WM42-F1
#
_cell.length_a   1.000
_cell.length_b   1.000
_cell.length_c   1.000
_cell.angle_alpha   90.00
_cell.angle_beta   90.00
_cell.angle_gamma   90.00
#
_symmetry.space_group_name_H-M   'P 1'
#
loop_
_entity.id
_entity.type
_entity.pdbx_description
1 polymer ?
#
loop_
_entity_poly.entity_id
_entity_poly.type
_entity_poly.pdbx_seq_one_letter_code
_entity_poly.pdbx_strand_id
1 'polypeptide(L)'
;ISRTGRAHGGKIYGNIVVWTEDQTGSRVYMRDIAKHKTRQITFDGNSISPDVYGDKIVWRRYYWSRDNWSRDNLSSGIYMYNISTNETKRITYCIDNPAIYDDKIVYVGPGNDTEDQADDCIYLYNLSA
;
A
#
# COMPACT_ATOMS: atom_id res chain seq x y z
N ILE A 1 11.21 14.22 9.91
CA ILE A 1 9.97 13.60 9.38
C ILE A 1 9.86 12.16 9.86
N SER A 2 10.95 11.39 9.91
CA SER A 2 11.00 10.14 10.68
C SER A 2 10.78 10.39 12.18
N ARG A 3 10.05 9.50 12.87
CA ARG A 3 9.76 9.62 14.31
C ARG A 3 10.57 8.66 15.17
N THR A 4 10.81 7.42 14.73
CA THR A 4 11.29 6.38 15.65
C THR A 4 12.12 5.26 15.00
N GLY A 5 12.58 5.42 13.74
CA GLY A 5 13.36 4.37 13.06
C GLY A 5 13.89 4.73 11.66
N ARG A 6 14.26 3.68 10.90
CA ARG A 6 14.69 3.79 9.50
C ARG A 6 13.48 4.05 8.62
N ALA A 7 13.44 5.21 7.96
CA ALA A 7 12.41 5.55 6.99
C ALA A 7 12.89 5.24 5.57
N HIS A 8 12.00 4.75 4.72
CA HIS A 8 12.29 4.46 3.31
C HIS A 8 11.02 4.55 2.44
N GLY A 9 11.19 4.44 1.12
CA GLY A 9 10.07 4.36 0.19
C GLY A 9 9.22 5.64 0.09
N GLY A 10 9.80 6.80 0.39
CA GLY A 10 9.08 8.08 0.39
C GLY A 10 8.41 8.41 -0.95
N LYS A 11 7.19 8.95 -0.90
CA LYS A 11 6.42 9.50 -2.02
C LYS A 11 5.76 10.81 -1.61
N ILE A 12 5.45 11.65 -2.60
CA ILE A 12 4.86 12.97 -2.37
C ILE A 12 3.83 13.32 -3.44
N TYR A 13 2.70 13.87 -3.02
CA TYR A 13 1.73 14.54 -3.88
C TYR A 13 1.21 15.80 -3.19
N GLY A 14 1.40 16.96 -3.82
CA GLY A 14 1.09 18.25 -3.21
C GLY A 14 1.74 18.40 -1.83
N ASN A 15 0.93 18.57 -0.79
CA ASN A 15 1.38 18.72 0.60
C ASN A 15 1.50 17.39 1.35
N ILE A 16 1.16 16.26 0.73
CA ILE A 16 1.14 14.96 1.40
C ILE A 16 2.43 14.21 1.08
N VAL A 17 3.21 13.93 2.12
CA VAL A 17 4.36 13.02 2.06
C VAL A 17 3.97 11.72 2.73
N VAL A 18 4.22 10.59 2.08
CA VAL A 18 4.03 9.25 2.65
C VAL A 18 5.35 8.51 2.65
N TRP A 19 5.56 7.65 3.65
CA TRP A 19 6.77 6.83 3.76
C TRP A 19 6.49 5.60 4.61
N THR A 20 7.40 4.63 4.53
CA THR A 20 7.44 3.48 5.42
C THR A 20 8.47 3.71 6.51
N GLU A 21 8.16 3.37 7.76
CA GLU A 21 9.13 3.24 8.85
C GLU A 21 9.22 1.80 9.34
N ASP A 22 10.45 1.31 9.52
CA ASP A 22 10.74 0.01 10.11
C ASP A 22 10.87 0.13 11.63
N GLN A 23 9.96 -0.54 12.35
CA GLN A 23 9.99 -0.67 13.81
C GLN A 23 9.76 -2.15 14.18
N THR A 24 8.77 -2.46 15.03
CA THR A 24 8.24 -3.83 15.28
C THR A 24 7.37 -4.31 14.12
N GLY A 25 7.87 -4.17 12.89
CA GLY A 25 7.14 -4.29 11.63
C GLY A 25 7.06 -2.97 10.88
N SER A 26 7.02 -3.05 9.55
CA SER A 26 6.96 -1.89 8.67
C SER A 26 5.56 -1.27 8.67
N ARG A 27 5.49 0.05 8.79
CA ARG A 27 4.22 0.80 8.85
C ARG A 27 4.28 2.02 7.93
N VAL A 28 3.15 2.35 7.32
CA VAL A 28 2.99 3.55 6.50
C VAL A 28 2.60 4.73 7.38
N TYR A 29 3.30 5.84 7.17
CA TYR A 29 3.04 7.13 7.78
C TYR A 29 2.76 8.16 6.71
N MET A 30 2.03 9.21 7.08
CA MET A 30 1.87 10.40 6.26
C MET A 30 2.17 11.68 7.04
N ARG A 31 2.60 12.71 6.32
CA ARG A 31 2.71 14.08 6.80
C ARG A 31 2.00 15.01 5.83
N ASP A 32 1.10 15.81 6.38
CA ASP A 32 0.63 17.02 5.74
C ASP A 32 1.63 18.15 6.06
N ILE A 33 2.39 18.58 5.04
CA ILE A 33 3.43 19.61 5.18
C ILE A 33 2.81 20.92 5.61
N ALA A 34 1.72 21.35 4.95
CA ALA A 34 1.07 22.63 5.21
C ALA A 34 0.48 22.72 6.62
N LYS A 35 -0.08 21.62 7.13
CA LYS A 35 -0.62 21.55 8.50
C LYS A 35 0.41 21.19 9.56
N HIS A 36 1.66 20.93 9.16
CA HIS A 36 2.72 20.42 10.04
C HIS A 36 2.29 19.19 10.86
N LYS A 37 1.39 18.35 10.31
CA LYS A 37 0.79 17.22 11.03
C LYS A 37 1.23 15.89 10.44
N THR A 38 1.76 15.02 11.29
CA THR A 38 2.12 13.64 10.94
C THR A 38 1.17 12.66 11.62
N ARG A 39 0.73 11.64 10.88
CA ARG A 39 -0.13 10.55 11.38
C ARG A 39 0.38 9.20 10.86
N GLN A 40 0.14 8.16 11.66
CA GLN A 40 0.32 6.78 11.23
C GLN A 40 -0.93 6.36 10.44
N ILE A 41 -0.74 5.71 9.30
CA ILE A 41 -1.84 5.22 8.45
C ILE A 41 -2.17 3.76 8.80
N THR A 42 -1.14 2.94 8.97
CA THR A 42 -1.32 1.50 9.19
C THR A 42 -0.91 1.10 10.60
N PHE A 43 -1.71 0.30 11.29
CA PHE A 43 -1.44 -0.16 12.66
C PHE A 43 -1.03 -1.64 12.73
N ASP A 44 -1.42 -2.42 11.72
CA ASP A 44 -1.34 -3.87 11.76
C ASP A 44 0.01 -4.47 11.29
N GLY A 45 1.00 -3.62 11.02
CA GLY A 45 2.34 -4.02 10.58
C GLY A 45 2.42 -4.49 9.11
N ASN A 46 3.64 -4.83 8.68
CA ASN A 46 4.01 -5.35 7.35
C ASN A 46 3.41 -4.57 6.15
N SER A 47 3.26 -3.27 6.31
CA SER A 47 2.71 -2.38 5.29
C SER A 47 3.86 -1.57 4.68
N ILE A 48 4.08 -1.75 3.39
CA ILE A 48 5.27 -1.25 2.67
C ILE A 48 4.89 -0.72 1.28
N SER A 49 5.87 -0.11 0.62
CA SER A 49 5.76 0.44 -0.73
C SER A 49 4.53 1.36 -0.91
N PRO A 50 4.40 2.43 -0.12
CA PRO A 50 3.29 3.34 -0.27
C PRO A 50 3.42 4.18 -1.55
N ASP A 51 2.29 4.59 -2.10
CA ASP A 51 2.18 5.61 -3.14
C ASP A 51 0.99 6.54 -2.87
N VAL A 52 1.00 7.74 -3.44
CA VAL A 52 0.02 8.78 -3.12
C VAL A 52 -0.38 9.60 -4.35
N TYR A 53 -1.69 9.80 -4.51
CA TYR A 53 -2.25 10.73 -5.48
C TYR A 53 -3.51 11.39 -4.91
N GLY A 54 -3.58 12.72 -4.97
CA GLY A 54 -4.70 13.46 -4.40
C GLY A 54 -4.84 13.22 -2.91
N ASP A 55 -6.01 12.70 -2.53
CA ASP A 55 -6.38 12.33 -1.17
C ASP A 55 -6.27 10.82 -0.91
N LYS A 56 -5.63 10.05 -1.80
CA LYS A 56 -5.57 8.59 -1.73
C LYS A 56 -4.14 8.12 -1.51
N ILE A 57 -3.97 7.23 -0.57
CA ILE A 57 -2.70 6.56 -0.28
C ILE A 57 -2.92 5.08 -0.54
N VAL A 58 -2.09 4.47 -1.39
CA VAL A 58 -2.07 3.02 -1.60
C VAL A 58 -0.82 2.41 -0.97
N TRP A 59 -0.90 1.16 -0.56
CA TRP A 59 0.25 0.39 -0.09
C TRP A 59 -0.01 -1.10 -0.27
N ARG A 60 1.06 -1.89 -0.26
CA ARG A 60 0.94 -3.34 -0.14
C ARG A 60 1.11 -3.77 1.30
N ARG A 61 0.36 -4.79 1.68
CA ARG A 61 0.50 -5.50 2.95
C ARG A 61 0.79 -6.95 2.65
N TYR A 62 1.78 -7.50 3.34
CA TYR A 62 2.05 -8.93 3.33
C TYR A 62 1.91 -9.49 4.74
N TYR A 63 1.25 -10.62 4.89
CA TYR A 63 1.22 -11.36 6.14
C TYR A 63 2.28 -12.46 6.09
N TRP A 64 3.22 -12.46 7.04
CA TRP A 64 4.14 -13.57 7.20
C TRP A 64 3.53 -14.59 8.17
N SER A 65 3.00 -15.68 7.64
CA SER A 65 2.64 -16.86 8.43
C SER A 65 3.77 -17.89 8.32
N ARG A 66 4.25 -18.39 9.46
CA ARG A 66 5.17 -19.56 9.50
C ARG A 66 4.48 -20.83 8.98
N ASP A 67 3.15 -20.87 9.07
CA ASP A 67 2.31 -21.97 8.62
C ASP A 67 1.81 -21.61 7.22
N ASN A 68 2.62 -21.99 6.24
CA ASN A 68 2.52 -21.64 4.81
C ASN A 68 1.36 -22.37 4.09
N TRP A 69 0.17 -22.46 4.69
CA TRP A 69 -0.93 -23.26 4.11
C TRP A 69 -2.34 -22.70 4.26
N SER A 70 -2.59 -21.66 5.06
CA SER A 70 -3.92 -21.04 5.03
C SER A 70 -4.00 -20.06 3.85
N ARG A 71 -4.77 -20.46 2.82
CA ARG A 71 -5.32 -19.53 1.80
C ARG A 71 -6.18 -18.42 2.44
N ASP A 72 -6.43 -18.53 3.76
CA ASP A 72 -7.02 -17.52 4.64
C ASP A 72 -6.02 -16.46 5.15
N ASN A 73 -4.90 -16.25 4.45
CA ASN A 73 -4.03 -15.06 4.56
C ASN A 73 -4.78 -13.78 4.09
N LEU A 74 -5.99 -13.56 4.60
CA LEU A 74 -6.96 -12.51 4.28
C LEU A 74 -6.49 -11.10 4.68
N SER A 75 -5.23 -10.91 5.07
CA SER A 75 -4.67 -9.59 5.34
C SER A 75 -3.57 -9.18 4.35
N SER A 76 -3.11 -10.10 3.50
CA SER A 76 -2.27 -9.75 2.36
C SER A 76 -3.12 -9.08 1.28
N GLY A 77 -2.55 -8.06 0.65
CA GLY A 77 -3.19 -7.39 -0.46
C GLY A 77 -2.69 -5.98 -0.68
N ILE A 78 -3.27 -5.32 -1.67
CA ILE A 78 -3.13 -3.89 -1.88
C ILE A 78 -4.32 -3.20 -1.23
N TYR A 79 -4.01 -2.18 -0.44
CA TYR A 79 -4.98 -1.39 0.30
C TYR A 79 -4.88 0.06 -0.12
N MET A 80 -6.00 0.77 0.04
CA MET A 80 -6.10 2.20 -0.17
C MET A 80 -6.70 2.84 1.09
N TYR A 81 -6.17 3.98 1.48
CA TYR A 81 -6.72 4.86 2.49
C TYR A 81 -7.11 6.18 1.82
N ASN A 82 -8.35 6.59 2.02
CA ASN A 82 -8.85 7.89 1.59
C ASN A 82 -8.74 8.87 2.76
N ILE A 83 -7.91 9.90 2.60
CA ILE A 83 -7.64 10.94 3.61
C ILE A 83 -8.90 11.76 3.89
N SER A 84 -9.73 12.01 2.88
CA SER A 84 -10.94 12.84 2.98
C SER A 84 -12.07 12.14 3.72
N THR A 85 -12.25 10.83 3.49
CA THR A 85 -13.30 10.04 4.17
C THR A 85 -12.80 9.33 5.43
N ASN A 86 -11.48 9.26 5.63
CA ASN A 86 -10.84 8.52 6.71
C ASN A 86 -11.16 7.00 6.67
N GLU A 87 -11.32 6.45 5.47
CA GLU A 87 -11.67 5.05 5.25
C GLU A 87 -10.53 4.29 4.59
N THR A 88 -10.39 3.02 4.98
CA THR A 88 -9.46 2.06 4.37
C THR A 88 -10.26 0.99 3.63
N LYS A 89 -9.88 0.70 2.38
CA LYS A 89 -10.47 -0.37 1.56
C LYS A 89 -9.36 -1.26 1.01
N ARG A 90 -9.59 -2.58 0.96
CA ARG A 90 -8.74 -3.49 0.19
C ARG A 90 -9.15 -3.46 -1.28
N ILE A 91 -8.16 -3.34 -2.15
CA ILE A 91 -8.33 -3.30 -3.61
C ILE A 91 -8.25 -4.70 -4.21
N THR A 92 -7.22 -5.45 -3.83
CA THR A 92 -6.99 -6.81 -4.33
C THR A 92 -6.23 -7.63 -3.28
N TYR A 93 -6.26 -8.96 -3.43
CA TYR A 93 -5.45 -9.89 -2.65
C TYR A 93 -4.02 -10.03 -3.18
N CYS A 94 -3.73 -9.50 -4.38
CA CYS A 94 -2.37 -9.38 -4.91
C CYS A 94 -1.56 -8.39 -4.08
N ILE A 95 -0.25 -8.59 -4.00
CA ILE A 95 0.62 -7.84 -3.08
C ILE A 95 1.65 -6.97 -3.79
N ASP A 96 1.78 -6.97 -5.11
CA ASP A 96 3.00 -6.43 -5.72
C ASP A 96 2.88 -5.00 -6.26
N ASN A 97 3.76 -4.16 -5.71
CA ASN A 97 4.13 -2.81 -6.14
C ASN A 97 2.98 -1.94 -6.68
N PRO A 98 2.01 -1.57 -5.82
CA PRO A 98 0.96 -0.67 -6.24
C PRO A 98 1.50 0.71 -6.58
N ALA A 99 0.96 1.31 -7.64
CA ALA A 99 1.09 2.72 -7.96
C ALA A 99 -0.31 3.32 -8.18
N ILE A 100 -0.48 4.60 -7.90
CA ILE A 100 -1.77 5.29 -8.07
C ILE A 100 -1.62 6.57 -8.87
N TYR A 101 -2.53 6.78 -9.82
CA TYR A 101 -2.68 8.02 -10.55
C TYR A 101 -4.16 8.26 -10.85
N ASP A 102 -4.67 9.41 -10.43
CA ASP A 102 -6.10 9.74 -10.55
C ASP A 102 -7.00 8.71 -9.84
N ASP A 103 -7.87 8.05 -10.59
CA ASP A 103 -8.76 6.99 -10.12
C ASP A 103 -8.24 5.58 -10.47
N LYS A 104 -6.98 5.47 -10.90
CA LYS A 104 -6.37 4.23 -11.39
C LYS A 104 -5.31 3.72 -10.44
N ILE A 105 -5.37 2.43 -10.14
CA ILE A 105 -4.34 1.71 -9.40
C ILE A 105 -3.73 0.68 -10.33
N VAL A 106 -2.42 0.76 -10.53
CA VAL A 106 -1.63 -0.23 -11.27
C VAL A 106 -0.93 -1.14 -10.27
N TYR A 107 -0.91 -2.43 -10.53
CA TYR A 107 -0.21 -3.41 -9.70
C TYR A 107 0.26 -4.61 -10.50
N VAL A 108 1.18 -5.36 -9.92
CA VAL A 108 1.65 -6.63 -10.48
C VAL A 108 0.90 -7.78 -9.80
N GLY A 109 0.51 -8.78 -10.58
CA GLY A 109 -0.16 -9.98 -10.09
C GLY A 109 0.11 -11.18 -10.98
N PRO A 110 -0.32 -12.38 -10.55
CA PRO A 110 -0.09 -13.59 -11.31
C PRO A 110 -0.71 -13.48 -12.71
N GLY A 111 0.03 -13.86 -13.74
CA GLY A 111 -0.48 -13.96 -15.09
C GLY A 111 -1.64 -14.94 -15.20
N ASN A 112 -2.51 -14.70 -16.17
CA ASN A 112 -3.59 -15.62 -16.51
C ASN A 112 -3.12 -16.74 -17.45
N ASP A 113 -1.83 -16.76 -17.81
CA ASP A 113 -1.28 -17.81 -18.67
C ASP A 113 -1.19 -19.12 -17.87
N THR A 114 -1.93 -20.12 -18.34
CA THR A 114 -1.97 -21.44 -17.72
C THR A 114 -0.74 -22.28 -18.08
N GLU A 115 0.02 -21.89 -19.10
CA GLU A 115 1.21 -22.61 -19.56
C GLU A 115 2.48 -22.15 -18.83
N ASP A 116 2.56 -20.87 -18.42
CA ASP A 116 3.68 -20.34 -17.64
C ASP A 116 3.21 -19.52 -16.42
N GLN A 117 2.99 -20.21 -15.31
CA GLN A 117 2.54 -19.59 -14.05
C GLN A 117 3.60 -18.68 -13.39
N ALA A 118 4.78 -18.54 -14.00
CA ALA A 118 5.86 -17.68 -13.51
C ALA A 118 5.76 -16.23 -14.01
N ASP A 119 4.87 -15.94 -14.96
CA ASP A 119 4.78 -14.61 -15.55
C ASP A 119 3.90 -13.66 -14.73
N ASP A 120 4.56 -12.67 -14.12
CA ASP A 120 3.93 -11.52 -13.48
C ASP A 120 3.33 -10.58 -14.55
N CYS A 121 2.02 -10.36 -14.47
CA CYS A 121 1.29 -9.44 -15.35
C CYS A 121 0.99 -8.10 -14.67
N ILE A 122 0.93 -7.03 -15.47
CA ILE A 122 0.51 -5.71 -15.01
C ILE A 122 -1.01 -5.58 -15.13
N TYR A 123 -1.65 -5.26 -14.01
CA TYR A 123 -3.09 -5.06 -13.89
C TYR A 123 -3.44 -3.60 -13.62
N LEU A 124 -4.63 -3.19 -14.07
CA LEU A 124 -5.22 -1.88 -13.83
C LEU A 124 -6.56 -2.04 -13.11
N TYR A 125 -6.73 -1.36 -11.98
CA TYR A 125 -7.98 -1.26 -11.24
C TYR A 125 -8.52 0.17 -11.31
N ASN A 126 -9.76 0.34 -11.74
CA ASN A 126 -10.46 1.63 -11.78
C ASN A 126 -11.33 1.80 -10.52
N LEU A 127 -11.12 2.87 -9.76
CA LEU A 127 -11.88 3.17 -8.53
C LEU A 127 -13.30 3.68 -8.80
N SER A 128 -13.56 4.18 -10.02
CA SER A 128 -14.82 4.81 -10.44
C SER A 128 -15.82 3.84 -11.11
N ALA A 129 -15.51 2.54 -11.15
CA ALA A 129 -16.31 1.52 -11.84
C ALA A 129 -17.49 1.00 -11.02
#